data_AF-A0A9X4QVX5-F1
#
_entry.id   AF-A0A9X4QVX5-F1
#
_cell.length_a   1.000
_cell.length_b   1.000
_cell.length_c   1.000
_cell.angle_alpha   90.00
_cell.angle_beta   90.00
_cell.angle_gamma   90.00
#
_symmetry.space_group_name_H-M   'P 1'
#
loop_
_entity.id
_entity.type
_entity.pdbx_description
1 polymer ?
#
loop_
_entity_poly.entity_id
_entity_poly.type
_entity_poly.pdbx_seq_one_letter_code
_entity_poly.pdbx_strand_id
1 'polypeptide(L)'
;MHEGGSTSRRLSERWAAENGLNWQIRMELGAIETIKEAVKHGMGIGILPRRSARREELSGELALRALPGKVSVRRICLVYRKEDIPVRQAAAFIDFMRGKLGV
;
A
#
# COMPACT_ATOMS: atom_id res chain seq x y z
N MET A 1 -1.00 13.97 14.70
CA MET A 1 -1.66 14.90 13.76
C MET A 1 -1.56 14.29 12.37
N HIS A 2 -2.69 13.91 11.77
CA HIS A 2 -2.78 13.34 10.42
C HIS A 2 -2.98 14.50 9.42
N GLU A 3 -1.92 15.27 9.16
CA GLU A 3 -1.97 16.30 8.12
C GLU A 3 -1.58 15.71 6.77
N GLY A 4 -2.53 15.77 5.83
CA GLY A 4 -2.42 15.20 4.50
C GLY A 4 -2.73 13.70 4.50
N GLY A 5 -3.98 13.36 4.17
CA GLY A 5 -4.44 11.96 4.10
C GLY A 5 -3.41 11.01 3.50
N SER A 6 -3.35 9.78 4.03
CA SER A 6 -2.32 8.79 3.69
C SER A 6 -2.15 8.64 2.18
N THR A 7 -0.94 8.34 1.71
CA THR A 7 -0.69 8.08 0.28
C THR A 7 -1.67 7.05 -0.28
N SER A 8 -2.03 6.04 0.51
CA SER A 8 -3.03 5.04 0.15
C SER A 8 -4.41 5.65 -0.09
N ARG A 9 -4.90 6.51 0.82
CA ARG A 9 -6.19 7.22 0.66
C ARG A 9 -6.21 8.05 -0.62
N ARG A 10 -5.19 8.88 -0.83
CA ARG A 10 -5.10 9.74 -2.02
C ARG A 10 -5.10 8.94 -3.32
N LEU A 11 -4.44 7.78 -3.33
CA LEU A 11 -4.42 6.88 -4.49
C LEU A 11 -5.79 6.23 -4.72
N SER A 12 -6.48 5.80 -3.67
CA SER A 12 -7.83 5.24 -3.76
C SER A 12 -8.85 6.28 -4.24
N GLU A 13 -8.78 7.51 -3.72
CA GLU A 13 -9.63 8.63 -4.14
C GLU A 13 -9.40 9.00 -5.61
N ARG A 14 -8.13 9.11 -6.02
CA ARG A 14 -7.77 9.36 -7.42
C ARG A 14 -8.29 8.26 -8.34
N TRP A 15 -8.05 7.00 -7.98
CA TRP A 15 -8.51 5.85 -8.77
C TRP A 15 -10.04 5.87 -8.94
N ALA A 16 -10.80 6.16 -7.89
CA ALA A 16 -12.26 6.25 -8.00
C ALA A 16 -12.71 7.40 -8.90
N ALA A 17 -12.12 8.59 -8.74
CA ALA A 17 -12.43 9.74 -9.58
C ALA A 17 -12.16 9.44 -11.07
N GLU A 18 -11.02 8.80 -11.37
CA GLU A 18 -10.67 8.37 -12.74
C GLU A 18 -11.62 7.32 -13.33
N ASN A 19 -12.38 6.60 -12.48
CA ASN A 19 -13.38 5.61 -12.89
C ASN A 19 -14.83 6.11 -12.71
N GLY A 20 -15.03 7.41 -12.46
CA GLY A 20 -16.36 8.01 -12.31
C GLY A 20 -17.13 7.57 -11.05
N LEU A 21 -16.41 7.10 -10.02
CA LEU A 21 -16.99 6.64 -8.76
C LEU A 21 -16.94 7.74 -7.70
N ASN A 22 -18.07 7.94 -7.01
CA ASN A 22 -18.17 8.77 -5.82
C ASN A 22 -18.26 7.89 -4.57
N TRP A 23 -17.34 8.07 -3.62
CA TRP A 23 -17.31 7.27 -2.40
C TRP A 23 -18.43 7.65 -1.44
N GLN A 24 -19.14 6.65 -0.92
CA GLN A 24 -19.95 6.77 0.29
C GLN A 24 -19.14 6.22 1.48
N ILE A 25 -18.28 7.06 2.05
CA ILE A 25 -17.39 6.66 3.13
C ILE A 25 -18.19 6.54 4.44
N ARG A 26 -18.46 5.30 4.86
CA ARG A 26 -19.12 5.02 6.16
C ARG A 26 -18.15 5.10 7.34
N MET A 27 -16.88 4.80 7.11
CA MET A 27 -15.85 4.76 8.16
C MET A 27 -14.46 5.03 7.59
N GLU A 28 -13.58 5.52 8.46
CA GLU A 28 -12.16 5.71 8.17
C GLU A 28 -11.30 5.00 9.22
N LEU A 29 -10.40 4.13 8.76
CA LEU A 29 -9.53 3.33 9.61
C LEU A 29 -8.09 3.51 9.16
N GLY A 30 -7.18 3.81 10.10
CA GLY A 30 -5.78 4.16 9.78
C GLY A 30 -4.84 2.96 9.65
N ALA A 31 -5.20 1.81 10.21
CA ALA A 31 -4.34 0.63 10.26
C ALA A 31 -4.88 -0.50 9.36
N ILE A 32 -3.97 -1.15 8.64
CA ILE A 32 -4.30 -2.24 7.70
C ILE A 32 -5.00 -3.40 8.43
N GLU A 33 -4.49 -3.80 9.60
CA GLU A 33 -5.10 -4.90 10.35
C GLU A 33 -6.53 -4.55 10.80
N THR A 34 -6.76 -3.31 11.26
CA THR A 34 -8.11 -2.85 11.62
C THR A 34 -9.07 -2.85 10.42
N ILE A 35 -8.58 -2.45 9.23
CA ILE A 35 -9.38 -2.54 7.99
C ILE A 35 -9.71 -4.00 7.68
N LYS A 36 -8.74 -4.92 7.77
CA LYS A 36 -8.97 -6.34 7.47
C LYS A 36 -9.99 -6.95 8.42
N GLU A 37 -9.86 -6.74 9.72
CA GLU A 37 -10.82 -7.25 10.71
C GLU A 37 -12.21 -6.66 10.49
N ALA A 38 -12.32 -5.37 10.17
CA ALA A 38 -13.62 -4.75 9.85
C ALA A 38 -14.30 -5.42 8.65
N VAL A 39 -13.54 -5.72 7.59
CA VAL A 39 -14.06 -6.42 6.41
C VAL A 39 -14.43 -7.88 6.75
N LYS A 40 -13.62 -8.60 7.54
CA LYS A 40 -13.94 -9.97 7.98
C LYS A 40 -15.24 -10.04 8.78
N HIS A 41 -15.55 -9.00 9.55
CA HIS A 41 -16.79 -8.86 10.30
C HIS A 41 -17.96 -8.25 9.50
N GLY A 42 -17.83 -8.11 8.17
CA GLY A 42 -18.92 -7.69 7.30
C GLY A 42 -19.25 -6.20 7.34
N MET A 43 -18.35 -5.34 7.83
CA MET A 43 -18.61 -3.90 7.91
C MET A 43 -18.52 -3.19 6.55
N GLY A 44 -18.08 -3.87 5.49
CA GLY A 44 -18.00 -3.34 4.13
C GLY A 44 -16.83 -3.92 3.33
N ILE A 45 -16.29 -3.12 2.41
CA ILE A 45 -15.13 -3.44 1.58
C ILE A 45 -13.97 -2.49 1.86
N GLY A 46 -12.74 -2.93 1.65
CA GLY A 46 -11.53 -2.14 1.86
C GLY A 46 -10.61 -2.15 0.65
N ILE A 47 -9.91 -1.03 0.39
CA ILE A 47 -8.83 -0.95 -0.59
C ILE A 47 -7.49 -1.00 0.14
N LEU A 48 -6.69 -2.00 -0.18
CA LEU A 48 -5.39 -2.26 0.45
C LEU A 48 -4.35 -2.64 -0.61
N PRO A 49 -3.04 -2.44 -0.36
CA PRO A 49 -2.00 -3.04 -1.17
C PRO A 49 -2.15 -4.56 -1.19
N ARG A 50 -2.15 -5.20 -2.38
CA ARG A 50 -2.33 -6.65 -2.52
C ARG A 50 -1.42 -7.47 -1.59
N ARG A 51 -0.16 -7.02 -1.39
CA ARG A 51 0.80 -7.70 -0.51
C ARG A 51 0.34 -7.80 0.95
N SER A 52 -0.45 -6.85 1.45
CA SER A 52 -0.86 -6.81 2.86
C SER A 52 -2.08 -7.67 3.19
N ALA A 53 -2.78 -8.19 2.17
CA ALA A 53 -3.94 -9.07 2.32
C ALA A 53 -3.70 -10.46 1.67
N ARG A 54 -2.48 -10.74 1.20
CA ARG A 54 -2.14 -12.00 0.52
C ARG A 54 -2.28 -13.21 1.45
N ARG A 55 -2.01 -13.04 2.75
CA ARG A 55 -2.19 -14.13 3.73
C ARG A 55 -3.66 -14.50 3.85
N GLU A 56 -4.52 -13.51 4.00
CA GLU A 56 -5.97 -13.68 4.12
C GLU A 56 -6.61 -14.18 2.82
N GLU A 57 -6.04 -13.82 1.66
CA GLU A 57 -6.41 -14.41 0.36
C GLU A 57 -6.13 -15.91 0.33
N LEU A 58 -4.95 -16.33 0.80
CA LEU A 58 -4.53 -17.73 0.78
C LEU A 58 -5.25 -18.59 1.83
N SER A 59 -5.61 -18.01 2.99
CA SER A 59 -6.39 -18.71 4.01
C SER A 59 -7.89 -18.76 3.71
N GLY A 60 -8.37 -18.01 2.72
CA GLY A 60 -9.79 -17.91 2.39
C GLY A 60 -10.59 -17.01 3.33
N GLU A 61 -9.94 -16.31 4.27
CA GLU A 61 -10.59 -15.36 5.17
C GLU A 61 -11.11 -14.11 4.44
N LEU A 62 -10.42 -13.68 3.38
CA LEU A 62 -10.81 -12.52 2.57
C LEU A 62 -10.70 -12.82 1.08
N ALA A 63 -11.72 -12.43 0.33
CA ALA A 63 -11.66 -12.42 -1.13
C ALA A 63 -10.96 -11.14 -1.63
N LEU A 64 -9.91 -11.29 -2.43
CA LEU A 64 -9.29 -10.17 -3.12
C LEU A 64 -9.87 -10.02 -4.53
N ARG A 65 -10.06 -8.78 -4.94
CA ARG A 65 -10.48 -8.40 -6.30
C ARG A 65 -9.53 -7.36 -6.86
N ALA A 66 -9.16 -7.53 -8.12
CA ALA A 66 -8.41 -6.51 -8.84
C ALA A 66 -9.32 -5.28 -9.03
N LEU A 67 -8.75 -4.10 -8.83
CA LEU A 67 -9.45 -2.85 -9.15
C LEU A 67 -9.54 -2.73 -10.68
N PRO A 68 -10.72 -2.42 -11.25
CA PRO A 68 -10.86 -2.19 -12.68
C PRO A 68 -10.13 -0.92 -13.14
N GLY A 69 -9.96 -0.78 -14.45
CA GLY A 69 -9.33 0.38 -15.07
C GLY A 69 -7.81 0.45 -14.81
N LYS A 70 -7.26 1.66 -14.93
CA LYS A 70 -5.83 1.89 -14.67
C LYS A 70 -5.59 2.04 -13.17
N VAL A 71 -4.74 1.18 -12.62
CA VAL A 71 -4.34 1.22 -11.21
C VAL A 71 -2.89 1.66 -11.11
N SER A 72 -2.62 2.69 -10.30
CA SER A 72 -1.27 3.18 -10.07
C SER A 72 -0.39 2.10 -9.41
N VAL A 73 0.74 1.77 -10.05
CA VAL A 73 1.71 0.83 -9.48
C VAL A 73 2.54 1.55 -8.42
N ARG A 74 2.47 1.05 -7.18
CA ARG A 74 3.31 1.54 -6.09
C ARG A 74 4.67 0.86 -6.13
N ARG A 75 5.75 1.66 -6.15
CA ARG A 75 7.12 1.19 -6.01
C ARG A 75 7.65 1.51 -4.61
N ILE A 76 8.43 0.58 -4.05
CA ILE A 76 9.22 0.81 -2.84
C ILE A 76 10.63 1.12 -3.33
N CYS A 77 11.18 2.24 -2.89
CA CYS A 77 12.48 2.73 -3.32
C CYS A 77 13.42 2.87 -2.12
N LEU A 78 14.70 2.58 -2.34
CA LEU A 78 15.78 2.93 -1.43
C LEU A 78 16.22 4.35 -1.75
N VAL A 79 16.22 5.25 -0.75
CA VAL A 79 16.56 6.66 -0.92
C VAL A 79 17.61 7.05 0.10
N TYR A 80 18.67 7.70 -0.36
CA TYR A 80 19.75 8.25 0.47
C TYR A 80 20.33 9.47 -0.25
N ARG A 81 20.97 10.38 0.50
CA ARG A 81 21.61 11.56 -0.10
C ARG A 81 22.89 11.15 -0.80
N LYS A 82 23.13 11.73 -1.98
CA LYS A 82 24.34 11.44 -2.76
C LYS A 82 25.61 12.00 -2.11
N GLU A 83 25.48 13.08 -1.35
CA GLU A 83 26.57 13.77 -0.65
C GLU A 83 27.08 12.98 0.58
N ASP A 84 26.25 12.10 1.14
CA ASP A 84 26.56 11.41 2.38
C ASP A 84 27.50 10.23 2.11
N ILE A 85 28.58 10.11 2.88
CA ILE A 85 29.39 8.90 2.91
C ILE A 85 28.69 7.90 3.83
N PRO A 86 28.06 6.83 3.31
CA PRO A 86 27.37 5.87 4.16
C PRO A 86 28.37 5.15 5.05
N VAL A 87 28.00 4.94 6.31
CA VAL A 87 28.74 4.02 7.20
C VAL A 87 28.83 2.64 6.54
N ARG A 88 29.87 1.88 6.87
CA ARG A 88 30.20 0.60 6.21
C ARG A 88 29.00 -0.36 6.12
N GLN A 89 28.18 -0.41 7.16
CA GLN A 89 26.99 -1.27 7.23
C GLN A 89 25.89 -0.81 6.26
N ALA A 90 25.68 0.51 6.14
CA ALA A 90 24.72 1.07 5.21
C ALA A 90 25.17 0.89 3.75
N ALA A 91 26.47 1.07 3.47
CA ALA A 91 27.05 0.81 2.15
C ALA A 91 26.85 -0.66 1.73
N ALA A 92 27.20 -1.59 2.63
CA ALA A 92 27.03 -3.03 2.39
C ALA A 92 25.55 -3.39 2.14
N PHE A 93 24.62 -2.77 2.87
CA PHE A 93 23.19 -2.98 2.65
C PHE A 93 22.71 -2.42 1.30
N ILE A 94 23.18 -1.24 0.91
CA ILE A 94 22.86 -0.63 -0.39
C ILE A 94 23.35 -1.54 -1.53
N ASP A 95 24.59 -2.03 -1.46
CA ASP A 95 25.17 -2.92 -2.48
C ASP A 95 24.44 -4.28 -2.53
N PHE A 96 24.10 -4.84 -1.37
CA PHE A 96 23.26 -6.04 -1.30
C PHE A 96 21.90 -5.82 -1.98
N MET A 97 21.23 -4.70 -1.71
CA MET A 97 19.94 -4.38 -2.30
C MET A 97 20.03 -4.15 -3.81
N ARG A 98 21.08 -3.48 -4.30
CA ARG A 98 21.37 -3.31 -5.74
C ARG A 98 21.47 -4.65 -6.46
N GLY A 99 22.28 -5.57 -5.93
CA GLY A 99 22.41 -6.92 -6.48
C GLY A 99 21.09 -7.70 -6.51
N LYS A 100 20.22 -7.52 -5.51
CA LYS A 100 18.89 -8.15 -5.47
C LYS A 100 17.86 -7.51 -6.39
N LEU A 101 17.97 -6.20 -6.63
CA LEU A 101 17.05 -5.43 -7.48
C LEU A 101 17.45 -5.45 -8.96
N GLY A 102 18.67 -5.90 -9.29
CA GLY A 102 19.18 -5.94 -10.66
C GLY A 102 19.51 -4.54 -11.21
N VAL A 103 19.88 -3.60 -10.32
CA VAL A 103 20.21 -2.20 -10.63
C VAL A 103 21.52 -1.83 -9.97
#